data_AF-A0A016ARA6-F1
#
_entry.id   AF-A0A016ARA6-F1
#
_cell.length_a   1.000
_cell.length_b   1.000
_cell.length_c   1.000
_cell.angle_alpha   90.00
_cell.angle_beta   90.00
_cell.angle_gamma   90.00
#
_symmetry.space_group_name_H-M   'P 1'
#
loop_
_entity.id
_entity.type
_entity.pdbx_description
1 polymer ?
#
loop_
_entity_poly.entity_id
_entity_poly.type
_entity_poly.pdbx_seq_one_letter_code
_entity_poly.pdbx_strand_id
1 'polypeptide(L)'
;MKVQFDSLNDYAEQGKGIADSQLDELCILVLGEYYWMNLAEICNFISRLKLGKYGPFYGAIGPMKITCSLLEYIKERRIDIERYEREQYRIQRQKEIEERGNNSISYAEYLEQEKKLVEKGDKDAIERASKRIGSTCLSTG
;
A
#
# COMPACT_ATOMS: atom_id res chain seq x y z
N MET A 1 24.22 -8.68 1.79
CA MET A 1 23.86 -8.19 3.13
C MET A 1 25.11 -7.75 3.90
N LYS A 2 26.16 -8.59 4.02
CA LYS A 2 27.45 -8.26 4.64
C LYS A 2 27.99 -6.86 4.29
N VAL A 3 28.15 -6.57 3.00
CA VAL A 3 28.57 -5.25 2.47
C VAL A 3 27.80 -4.05 3.05
N GLN A 4 26.49 -4.21 3.32
CA GLN A 4 25.68 -3.13 3.89
C GLN A 4 25.96 -2.92 5.38
N PHE A 5 26.22 -4.00 6.12
CA PHE A 5 26.67 -3.92 7.52
C PHE A 5 28.14 -3.48 7.61
N ASP A 6 29.00 -3.88 6.68
CA ASP A 6 30.38 -3.37 6.59
C ASP A 6 30.38 -1.85 6.39
N SER A 7 29.57 -1.36 5.44
CA SER A 7 29.41 0.07 5.20
C SER A 7 28.89 0.83 6.43
N LEU A 8 28.08 0.19 7.28
CA LEU A 8 27.64 0.75 8.54
C LEU A 8 28.76 0.75 9.59
N ASN A 9 29.51 -0.35 9.68
CA ASN A 9 30.65 -0.52 10.57
C ASN A 9 31.69 0.58 10.31
N ASP A 10 32.08 0.77 9.04
CA ASP A 10 33.03 1.81 8.60
C ASP A 10 32.53 3.23 8.94
N TYR A 11 31.22 3.48 8.78
CA TYR A 11 30.63 4.79 9.09
C TYR A 11 30.65 5.11 10.59
N ALA A 12 30.60 4.08 11.43
CA ALA A 12 30.48 4.20 12.87
C ALA A 12 31.81 4.43 13.59
N GLU A 13 32.95 4.28 12.91
CA GLU A 13 34.24 4.21 13.58
C GLU A 13 34.69 5.55 14.20
N GLN A 14 34.58 5.59 15.52
CA GLN A 14 35.51 6.25 16.43
C GLN A 14 36.06 5.19 17.43
N GLY A 15 36.73 4.12 16.97
CA GLY A 15 37.29 3.07 17.85
C GLY A 15 37.41 1.68 17.21
N LYS A 16 37.50 0.62 18.04
CA LYS A 16 37.47 -0.80 17.57
C LYS A 16 36.05 -1.15 17.08
N GLY A 17 35.85 -1.19 15.77
CA GLY A 17 34.60 -1.62 15.13
C GLY A 17 34.23 -3.09 15.39
N ILE A 18 33.10 -3.53 14.82
CA ILE A 18 32.65 -4.92 14.84
C ILE A 18 33.67 -5.78 14.09
N ALA A 19 34.09 -6.90 14.66
CA ALA A 19 34.99 -7.83 13.97
C ALA A 19 34.26 -8.55 12.82
N ASP A 20 34.98 -8.88 11.75
CA ASP A 20 34.41 -9.50 10.54
C ASP A 20 33.60 -10.78 10.85
N SER A 21 34.09 -11.62 11.77
CA SER A 21 33.38 -12.83 12.21
C SER A 21 32.07 -12.54 12.94
N GLN A 22 32.01 -11.45 13.71
CA GLN A 22 30.78 -11.03 14.40
C GLN A 22 29.78 -10.44 13.41
N LEU A 23 30.27 -9.80 12.35
CA LEU A 23 29.44 -9.24 11.30
C LEU A 23 28.86 -10.34 10.41
N ASP A 24 29.62 -11.41 10.14
CA ASP A 24 29.13 -12.63 9.50
C ASP A 24 28.04 -13.31 10.33
N GLU A 25 28.27 -13.48 11.64
CA GLU A 25 27.26 -14.03 12.56
C GLU A 25 25.99 -13.17 12.58
N LEU A 26 26.14 -11.85 12.67
CA LEU A 26 25.03 -10.90 12.61
C LEU A 26 24.22 -11.06 11.31
N CYS A 27 24.88 -11.19 10.17
CA CYS A 27 24.20 -11.41 8.89
C CYS A 27 23.39 -12.71 8.88
N ILE A 28 23.97 -13.81 9.40
CA ILE A 28 23.29 -15.10 9.46
C ILE A 28 22.06 -15.00 10.36
N LEU A 29 22.18 -14.39 11.54
CA LEU A 29 21.06 -14.21 12.47
C LEU A 29 19.94 -13.34 11.88
N VAL A 30 20.31 -12.22 11.24
CA VAL A 30 19.33 -11.33 10.59
C VAL A 30 18.62 -12.02 9.43
N LEU A 31 19.35 -12.80 8.61
CA LEU A 31 18.75 -13.57 7.52
C LEU A 31 17.83 -14.69 8.01
N GLY A 32 18.19 -15.34 9.12
CA GLY A 32 17.38 -16.40 9.71
C GLY A 32 16.07 -15.87 10.31
N GLU A 33 16.15 -14.80 11.10
CA GLU A 33 14.99 -14.21 11.79
C GLU A 33 14.08 -13.45 10.82
N TYR A 34 14.67 -12.71 9.87
CA TYR A 34 13.97 -11.82 8.95
C TYR A 34 14.07 -12.28 7.50
N TYR A 35 13.85 -13.58 7.25
CA TYR A 35 13.90 -14.19 5.91
C TYR A 35 12.96 -13.54 4.88
N TRP A 36 11.93 -12.85 5.35
CA TRP A 36 10.92 -12.15 4.55
C TRP A 36 11.32 -10.72 4.15
N MET A 37 12.38 -10.15 4.75
CA MET A 37 12.85 -8.80 4.41
C MET A 37 13.60 -8.79 3.10
N ASN A 38 13.31 -7.80 2.25
CA ASN A 38 14.01 -7.64 0.97
C ASN A 38 15.29 -6.78 1.10
N LEU A 39 16.14 -6.82 0.06
CA LEU A 39 17.38 -6.04 0.03
C LEU A 39 17.14 -4.53 0.15
N ALA A 40 16.07 -4.00 -0.45
CA ALA A 40 15.75 -2.58 -0.38
C ALA A 40 15.37 -2.14 1.05
N GLU A 41 14.68 -3.00 1.81
CA GLU A 41 14.34 -2.74 3.21
C GLU A 41 15.57 -2.74 4.10
N ILE A 42 16.54 -3.62 3.83
CA ILE A 42 17.83 -3.62 4.53
C ILE A 42 18.61 -2.35 4.22
N CYS A 43 18.70 -1.96 2.93
CA CYS A 43 19.39 -0.72 2.54
C CYS A 43 18.72 0.52 3.16
N ASN A 44 17.39 0.55 3.19
CA ASN A 44 16.63 1.62 3.82
C ASN A 44 16.88 1.68 5.34
N PHE A 45 16.86 0.53 6.01
CA PHE A 45 17.21 0.42 7.42
C PHE A 45 18.60 0.98 7.71
N ILE A 46 19.63 0.53 6.98
CA ILE A 46 21.01 1.00 7.16
C ILE A 46 21.10 2.52 6.93
N SER A 47 20.40 3.05 5.91
CA SER A 47 20.37 4.50 5.65
C SER A 47 19.75 5.27 6.82
N ARG A 48 18.61 4.81 7.35
CA ARG A 48 17.95 5.44 8.51
C ARG A 48 18.78 5.33 9.78
N LEU A 49 19.49 4.23 9.95
CA LEU A 49 20.41 4.01 11.07
C LEU A 49 21.60 4.98 11.02
N LYS A 50 22.21 5.18 9.84
CA LYS A 50 23.27 6.19 9.64
C LYS A 50 22.80 7.62 9.89
N LEU A 51 21.53 7.91 9.62
CA LEU A 51 20.88 9.19 9.95
C LEU A 51 20.57 9.37 11.45
N GLY A 52 20.89 8.38 12.29
CA GLY A 52 20.67 8.45 13.74
C GLY A 52 19.21 8.33 14.17
N LYS A 53 18.33 7.78 13.32
CA LYS A 53 16.88 7.67 13.62
C LYS A 53 16.59 6.76 14.83
N TYR A 54 17.51 5.84 15.15
CA TYR A 54 17.36 4.86 16.23
C TYR A 54 18.22 5.18 17.47
N GLY A 55 18.43 6.49 17.67
CA GLY A 55 19.15 7.05 18.81
C GLY A 55 20.65 7.27 18.58
N PRO A 56 21.30 8.04 19.46
CA PRO A 56 22.72 8.32 19.37
C PRO A 56 23.57 7.07 19.61
N PHE A 57 24.74 7.03 18.97
CA PHE A 57 25.78 6.05 19.24
C PHE A 57 26.81 6.67 20.18
N TYR A 58 26.88 6.17 21.41
CA TYR A 58 27.97 6.50 22.32
C TYR A 58 29.05 5.41 22.17
N GLY A 59 30.03 5.63 21.30
CA GLY A 59 31.15 4.70 21.05
C GLY A 59 30.89 3.68 19.92
N ALA A 60 31.57 2.52 20.01
CA ALA A 60 31.49 1.47 18.99
C ALA A 60 30.07 0.88 18.88
N ILE A 61 29.55 0.81 17.65
CA ILE A 61 28.26 0.16 17.38
C ILE A 61 28.45 -1.34 17.53
N GLY A 62 27.88 -1.94 18.57
CA GLY A 62 27.87 -3.40 18.72
C GLY A 62 26.76 -4.06 17.89
N PRO A 63 26.89 -5.36 17.54
CA PRO A 63 25.85 -6.10 16.82
C PRO A 63 24.47 -6.04 17.50
N MET A 64 24.42 -6.07 18.83
CA MET A 64 23.17 -5.95 19.60
C MET A 64 22.48 -4.60 19.41
N LYS A 65 23.23 -3.50 19.25
CA LYS A 65 22.63 -2.19 19.00
C LYS A 65 21.96 -2.17 17.62
N ILE A 66 22.60 -2.80 16.63
CA ILE A 66 22.05 -2.94 15.28
C ILE A 66 20.74 -3.75 15.31
N THR A 67 20.71 -4.90 15.99
CA THR A 67 19.49 -5.72 16.07
C THR A 67 18.37 -5.04 16.85
N CYS A 68 18.67 -4.31 17.92
CA CYS A 68 17.69 -3.48 18.62
C CYS A 68 17.08 -2.40 17.72
N SER A 69 17.93 -1.66 16.97
CA SER A 69 17.45 -0.66 16.02
C SER A 69 16.66 -1.29 14.86
N LEU A 70 16.99 -2.51 14.46
CA LEU A 70 16.24 -3.25 13.44
C LEU A 70 14.82 -3.60 13.92
N LEU A 71 14.66 -4.00 15.19
CA LEU A 71 13.33 -4.23 15.78
C LEU A 71 12.46 -2.98 15.77
N GLU A 72 13.04 -1.80 16.04
CA GLU A 72 12.33 -0.52 15.95
C GLU A 72 11.96 -0.20 14.49
N TYR A 73 12.90 -0.35 13.55
CA TYR A 73 12.65 -0.17 12.11
C TYR A 73 11.48 -1.02 11.62
N ILE A 74 11.41 -2.30 12.01
CA ILE A 74 10.35 -3.22 11.57
C ILE A 74 8.99 -2.78 12.09
N LYS A 75 8.91 -2.32 13.35
CA LYS A 75 7.65 -1.81 13.93
C LYS A 75 7.15 -0.59 13.15
N GLU A 76 8.04 0.36 12.85
CA GLU A 76 7.70 1.53 12.04
C GLU A 76 7.28 1.13 10.62
N ARG A 77 8.04 0.22 10.00
CA ARG A 77 7.79 -0.22 8.62
C ARG A 77 6.43 -0.88 8.48
N ARG A 78 6.01 -1.66 9.48
CA ARG A 78 4.67 -2.27 9.52
C ARG A 78 3.57 -1.20 9.55
N ILE A 79 3.73 -0.17 10.39
CA ILE A 79 2.78 0.94 10.47
C ILE A 79 2.70 1.69 9.12
N ASP A 80 3.84 1.88 8.45
CA ASP A 80 3.88 2.54 7.14
C ASP A 80 3.18 1.72 6.05
N ILE A 81 3.33 0.39 6.06
CA ILE A 81 2.59 -0.51 5.16
C ILE A 81 1.09 -0.40 5.42
N GLU A 82 0.66 -0.53 6.68
CA GLU A 82 -0.76 -0.43 7.05
C GLU A 82 -1.38 0.92 6.67
N ARG A 83 -0.61 2.02 6.79
CA ARG A 83 -1.03 3.36 6.33
C ARG A 83 -1.15 3.42 4.81
N TYR A 84 -0.19 2.88 4.08
CA TYR A 84 -0.20 2.86 2.63
C TYR A 84 -1.40 2.06 2.10
N GLU A 85 -1.64 0.86 2.64
CA GLU A 85 -2.77 0.01 2.25
C GLU A 85 -4.12 0.69 2.51
N ARG A 86 -4.27 1.35 3.67
CA ARG A 86 -5.47 2.12 4.01
C ARG A 86 -5.71 3.26 3.02
N GLU A 87 -4.65 3.95 2.61
CA GLU A 87 -4.73 5.04 1.65
C GLU A 87 -5.11 4.53 0.25
N GLN A 88 -4.50 3.43 -0.20
CA GLN A 88 -4.87 2.81 -1.48
C GLN A 88 -6.34 2.38 -1.49
N TYR A 89 -6.81 1.79 -0.39
CA TYR A 89 -8.21 1.41 -0.25
C TYR A 89 -9.16 2.63 -0.30
N ARG A 90 -8.77 3.74 0.34
CA ARG A 90 -9.52 5.00 0.28
C ARG A 90 -9.61 5.56 -1.13
N ILE A 91 -8.48 5.59 -1.85
CA ILE A 91 -8.41 6.07 -3.24
C ILE A 91 -9.26 5.18 -4.15
N GLN A 92 -9.17 3.86 -4.00
CA GLN A 92 -9.96 2.92 -4.80
C GLN A 92 -11.46 3.10 -4.56
N ARG A 93 -11.88 3.23 -3.29
CA ARG A 93 -13.28 3.49 -2.93
C ARG A 93 -13.76 4.82 -3.51
N GLN A 94 -12.94 5.87 -3.46
CA GLN A 94 -13.30 7.17 -4.01
C GLN A 94 -13.52 7.10 -5.52
N LYS A 95 -12.64 6.39 -6.25
CA LYS A 95 -12.80 6.13 -7.69
C LYS A 95 -14.09 5.37 -7.99
N GLU A 96 -14.43 4.34 -7.21
CA GLU A 96 -15.68 3.59 -7.39
C GLU A 96 -16.92 4.47 -7.17
N ILE A 97 -16.89 5.39 -6.21
CA ILE A 97 -17.99 6.34 -5.97
C ILE A 97 -18.10 7.32 -7.15
N GLU A 98 -16.97 7.84 -7.62
CA GLU A 98 -16.92 8.74 -8.78
C GLU A 98 -17.39 8.06 -10.06
N GLU A 99 -16.98 6.81 -10.31
CA GLU A 99 -17.45 6.02 -11.47
C GLU A 99 -18.95 5.73 -11.38
N ARG A 100 -19.46 5.36 -10.20
CA ARG A 100 -20.92 5.19 -10.00
C ARG A 100 -21.68 6.50 -10.20
N GLY A 101 -21.13 7.62 -9.74
CA GLY A 101 -21.68 8.95 -9.95
C GLY A 101 -21.70 9.34 -11.43
N ASN A 102 -20.59 9.15 -12.14
CA ASN A 102 -20.47 9.45 -13.56
C ASN A 102 -21.32 8.55 -14.46
N ASN A 103 -21.51 7.29 -14.08
CA ASN A 103 -22.41 6.36 -14.78
C ASN A 103 -23.88 6.51 -14.35
N SER A 104 -24.18 7.43 -13.42
CA SER A 104 -25.55 7.72 -13.03
C SER A 104 -26.18 8.66 -14.06
N ILE A 105 -27.20 8.18 -14.74
CA ILE A 105 -28.09 9.02 -15.55
C ILE A 105 -29.35 9.32 -14.76
N SER A 106 -29.86 10.55 -14.86
CA SER A 106 -31.13 10.89 -14.23
C SER A 106 -32.27 10.08 -14.84
N TYR A 107 -33.35 9.86 -14.07
CA TYR A 107 -34.52 9.14 -14.59
C TYR A 107 -35.12 9.83 -15.82
N ALA A 108 -35.09 11.16 -15.89
CA ALA A 108 -35.53 11.92 -17.05
C ALA A 108 -34.66 11.65 -18.28
N GLU A 109 -33.32 11.64 -18.13
CA GLU A 109 -32.39 11.33 -19.23
C GLU A 109 -32.54 9.88 -19.71
N TYR A 110 -32.75 8.92 -18.79
CA TYR A 110 -33.05 7.54 -19.13
C TYR A 110 -34.30 7.45 -20.05
N LEU A 111 -35.38 8.14 -19.67
CA LEU A 111 -36.61 8.16 -20.45
C LEU A 111 -36.43 8.78 -21.84
N GLU A 112 -35.61 9.82 -21.94
CA GLU A 112 -35.34 10.47 -23.22
C GLU A 112 -34.50 9.58 -24.15
N GLN A 113 -33.50 8.88 -23.62
CA GLN A 113 -32.72 7.89 -24.37
C GLN A 113 -33.59 6.72 -24.83
N GLU A 114 -34.44 6.18 -23.94
CA GLU A 114 -35.35 5.09 -24.25
C GLU A 114 -36.36 5.51 -25.35
N LYS A 115 -36.88 6.73 -25.29
CA LYS A 115 -37.76 7.28 -26.34
C LYS A 115 -37.05 7.35 -27.69
N LYS A 116 -35.80 7.83 -27.76
CA LYS A 116 -35.01 7.87 -28.99
C LYS A 116 -34.75 6.48 -29.56
N LEU A 117 -34.59 5.45 -28.73
CA LEU A 117 -34.42 4.06 -29.16
C LEU A 117 -35.72 3.45 -29.70
N VAL A 118 -36.86 3.75 -29.05
CA VAL A 118 -38.20 3.38 -29.54
C VAL A 118 -38.47 3.98 -30.91
N GLU A 119 -38.17 5.27 -31.10
CA GLU A 119 -38.31 5.97 -32.39
C GLU A 119 -37.43 5.34 -33.48
N LYS A 120 -36.27 4.78 -33.11
CA LYS A 120 -35.38 4.03 -34.02
C LYS A 120 -35.83 2.59 -34.30
N GLY A 121 -36.89 2.12 -33.64
CA GLY A 121 -37.45 0.77 -33.86
C GLY A 121 -36.73 -0.35 -33.10
N ASP A 122 -35.98 -0.03 -32.04
CA ASP A 122 -35.34 -1.04 -31.19
C ASP A 122 -36.41 -1.86 -30.43
N LYS A 123 -36.46 -3.17 -30.70
CA LYS A 123 -37.48 -4.07 -30.16
C LYS A 123 -37.44 -4.17 -28.63
N ASP A 124 -36.25 -4.18 -28.04
CA ASP A 124 -36.07 -4.30 -26.60
C ASP A 124 -36.43 -3.00 -25.89
N ALA A 125 -36.19 -1.85 -26.51
CA ALA A 125 -36.65 -0.56 -25.99
C ALA A 125 -38.18 -0.43 -26.04
N ILE A 126 -38.81 -0.88 -27.14
CA ILE A 126 -40.27 -0.88 -27.30
C ILE A 126 -40.95 -1.75 -26.24
N GLU A 127 -40.43 -2.97 -26.01
CA GLU A 127 -40.96 -3.88 -25.00
C GLU A 127 -40.85 -3.29 -23.58
N ARG A 128 -39.70 -2.71 -23.25
CA ARG A 128 -39.48 -2.04 -21.94
C ARG A 128 -40.44 -0.87 -21.72
N ALA A 129 -40.60 -0.01 -22.72
CA ALA A 129 -41.53 1.12 -22.65
C ALA A 129 -42.99 0.65 -22.50
N SER A 130 -43.38 -0.40 -23.23
CA SER A 130 -44.73 -0.98 -23.15
C SER A 130 -45.03 -1.58 -21.78
N LYS A 131 -44.12 -2.39 -21.22
CA LYS A 131 -44.23 -2.96 -19.87
C LYS A 131 -44.37 -1.87 -18.81
N ARG A 132 -43.60 -0.79 -18.92
CA ARG A 132 -43.62 0.34 -18.00
C ARG A 132 -44.97 1.07 -18.03
N ILE A 133 -45.50 1.39 -19.21
CA ILE A 133 -46.82 2.03 -19.38
C ILE A 133 -47.93 1.12 -18.86
N GLY A 134 -47.92 -0.17 -19.22
CA GLY A 134 -48.91 -1.15 -18.78
C GLY A 134 -48.97 -1.32 -17.25
N SER A 135 -47.83 -1.24 -16.57
CA SER A 135 -47.76 -1.35 -15.11
C SER A 135 -48.31 -0.11 -14.39
N THR A 136 -48.13 1.09 -14.94
CA THR A 136 -48.73 2.34 -14.41
C THR A 136 -50.26 2.38 -14.54
N CYS A 137 -50.83 1.75 -15.58
CA CYS A 137 -52.27 1.67 -15.77
C CYS A 137 -52.96 0.71 -14.77
N LEU A 138 -52.21 -0.24 -14.21
CA LEU A 138 -52.71 -1.24 -13.25
C LEU A 138 -52.67 -0.76 -11.79
N SER A 139 -51.94 0.32 -11.47
CA SER A 139 -51.80 0.84 -10.08
C SER A 139 -52.80 1.94 -9.70
N THR A 140 -53.66 2.38 -10.63
CA THR A 140 -54.67 3.43 -10.41
C THR A 140 -56.11 2.91 -10.38
N GLY A 141 -56.30 1.60 -10.20
CA GLY A 141 -57.60 0.94 -10.06
C GLY A 141 -57.95 0.58 -8.63
#